data_AF-A0AA36GH79-F1
#
_entry.id   AF-A0AA36GH79-F1
#
_cell.length_a   1.000
_cell.length_b   1.000
_cell.length_c   1.000
_cell.angle_alpha   90.00
_cell.angle_beta   90.00
_cell.angle_gamma   90.00
#
_symmetry.space_group_name_H-M   'P 1'
#
loop_
_entity.id
_entity.type
_entity.pdbx_description
1 polymer ?
#
loop_
_entity_poly.entity_id
_entity_poly.type
_entity_poly.pdbx_seq_one_letter_code
_entity_poly.pdbx_strand_id
1 'polypeptide(L)'
;MQQRILRRTSFGGSSGSLRRSSISSKDIQAIQMALMKQHVPTEQVVCLLIALPIFSFFYLFLIYQHQGSFSSAISALLSRQFLITLLPPLFDVVAWKFILVFFSLQLIFHWVLPQDTVVLIKSGGNTRKSVNSFSSCLLLCLLYVMGSGLGMYRHDLVFIHFSSIIMCLAIVCIATFTFMLISYRYGDYYNVTTISEFCFGVELHPIILDIDVKHFVRSRITFVLWPLFIISAVYYQRNMYGKITRGLLGCSIVQMVYIIKYHWTEYLALNSLDYRCANCGFYKLWSDMVLFPILYCSPIAIIAQTQRSISIITSGFLSIAAVVLIVMTTIIDHQKYEFRRSKGDIKIHGVDPFFITAKYKNDNGDTAANLLLGSGYWSISRHPNYICEAVTFAVFSAFQGPATLACHLPAIFIAVFLFVRLMNDETRCLAKYGQSWIQHCNKVPFRILPGIY
;
A
#
# COMPACT_ATOMS: atom_id res chain seq x y z
N MET A 1 33.47 3.56 13.74
CA MET A 1 32.55 4.45 12.99
C MET A 1 31.21 4.71 13.69
N GLN A 2 30.61 3.73 14.39
CA GLN A 2 29.39 3.94 15.22
C GLN A 2 29.52 5.07 16.27
N GLN A 3 30.72 5.26 16.85
CA GLN A 3 30.96 6.36 17.81
C GLN A 3 30.88 7.78 17.22
N ARG A 4 31.12 7.99 15.92
CA ARG A 4 30.98 9.32 15.28
C ARG A 4 29.51 9.70 15.03
N ILE A 5 28.65 8.73 14.79
CA ILE A 5 27.20 8.93 14.56
C ILE A 5 26.51 9.37 15.87
N LEU A 6 26.99 8.88 17.02
CA LEU A 6 26.41 9.18 18.33
C LEU A 6 26.59 10.65 18.79
N ARG A 7 27.46 11.45 18.13
CA ARG A 7 27.75 12.84 18.51
C ARG A 7 27.14 13.90 17.60
N ARG A 8 26.64 13.55 16.41
CA ARG A 8 25.99 14.52 15.51
C ARG A 8 24.50 14.60 15.87
N THR A 9 24.15 15.51 16.77
CA THR A 9 22.82 16.13 16.81
C THR A 9 23.00 17.57 16.37
N SER A 10 22.12 18.11 15.51
CA SER A 10 22.21 19.52 15.08
C SER A 10 22.00 20.53 16.22
N PHE A 11 21.73 20.06 17.44
CA PHE A 11 21.88 20.83 18.67
C PHE A 11 23.37 21.02 19.01
N GLY A 12 24.07 21.84 18.23
CA GLY A 12 25.44 22.26 18.50
C GLY A 12 25.56 23.77 18.34
N GLY A 13 25.33 24.52 19.42
CA GLY A 13 25.58 25.97 19.46
C GLY A 13 24.74 26.79 20.43
N SER A 14 24.86 26.55 21.74
CA SER A 14 24.94 27.62 22.75
C SER A 14 25.17 27.01 24.15
N SER A 15 26.29 27.37 24.75
CA SER A 15 26.65 27.07 26.15
C SER A 15 25.81 27.97 27.07
N GLY A 16 24.51 27.73 27.12
CA GLY A 16 23.58 28.47 27.96
C GLY A 16 22.31 27.66 28.17
N SER A 17 22.11 27.16 29.39
CA SER A 17 20.94 26.39 29.82
C SER A 17 20.85 24.98 29.24
N LEU A 18 21.57 24.04 29.87
CA LEU A 18 21.09 22.66 30.04
C LEU A 18 19.81 22.68 30.92
N ARG A 19 18.73 23.28 30.42
CA ARG A 19 17.39 22.82 30.83
C ARG A 19 17.29 21.41 30.26
N ARG A 20 17.65 20.40 31.07
CA ARG A 20 16.99 19.10 30.99
C ARG A 20 15.51 19.45 30.89
N SER A 21 14.92 19.34 29.71
CA SER A 21 13.47 19.47 29.57
C SER A 21 12.91 18.36 30.46
N SER A 22 12.50 18.71 31.67
CA SER A 22 11.86 17.79 32.60
C SER A 22 10.67 17.24 31.85
N ILE A 23 10.70 15.94 31.58
CA ILE A 23 9.60 15.25 30.90
C ILE A 23 8.34 15.56 31.71
N SER A 24 7.34 16.15 31.08
CA SER A 24 6.10 16.47 31.79
C SER A 24 5.46 15.18 32.29
N SER A 25 4.74 15.21 33.41
CA SER A 25 3.93 14.06 33.84
C SER A 25 2.96 13.61 32.73
N LYS A 26 2.44 14.56 31.94
CA LYS A 26 1.63 14.29 30.74
C LYS A 26 2.40 13.52 29.67
N ASP A 27 3.68 13.83 29.45
CA ASP A 27 4.53 13.16 28.48
C ASP A 27 4.86 11.73 28.92
N ILE A 28 5.12 11.52 30.22
CA ILE A 28 5.33 10.19 30.80
C ILE A 28 4.07 9.34 30.61
N GLN A 29 2.90 9.89 30.94
CA GLN A 29 1.61 9.22 30.73
C GLN A 29 1.37 8.89 29.25
N ALA A 30 1.69 9.81 28.33
CA ALA A 30 1.56 9.58 26.90
C ALA A 30 2.47 8.45 26.40
N ILE A 31 3.71 8.38 26.88
CA ILE A 31 4.65 7.29 26.57
C ILE A 31 4.12 5.96 27.13
N GLN A 32 3.66 5.93 28.39
CA GLN A 32 3.07 4.73 28.99
C GLN A 32 1.83 4.25 28.23
N MET A 33 0.93 5.15 27.87
CA MET A 33 -0.23 4.81 27.04
C MET A 33 0.17 4.29 25.65
N ALA A 34 1.21 4.85 25.03
CA ALA A 34 1.69 4.38 23.73
C ALA A 34 2.31 2.97 23.82
N LEU A 35 2.97 2.64 24.93
CA LEU A 35 3.46 1.28 25.21
C LEU A 35 2.31 0.31 25.43
N MET A 36 1.27 0.71 26.17
CA MET A 36 0.09 -0.14 26.43
C MET A 36 -0.77 -0.38 25.17
N LYS A 37 -0.88 0.59 24.26
CA LYS A 37 -1.66 0.49 23.01
C LYS A 37 -1.12 -0.50 21.98
N GLN A 38 -0.02 -1.20 22.25
CA GLN A 38 0.53 -2.19 21.32
C GLN A 38 -0.31 -3.48 21.25
N HIS A 39 -1.15 -3.77 22.24
CA HIS A 39 -2.04 -4.92 22.23
C HIS A 39 -3.41 -4.57 21.65
N VAL A 40 -3.74 -5.20 20.53
CA VAL A 40 -5.10 -5.19 19.97
C VAL A 40 -5.90 -6.30 20.66
N PRO A 41 -7.07 -6.01 21.26
CA PRO A 41 -7.89 -7.01 21.93
C PRO A 41 -8.40 -8.05 20.93
N THR A 42 -8.46 -9.31 21.38
CA THR A 42 -8.81 -10.47 20.54
C THR A 42 -10.17 -10.31 19.84
N GLU A 43 -11.16 -9.71 20.52
CA GLU A 43 -12.49 -9.45 19.95
C GLU A 43 -12.41 -8.58 18.68
N GLN A 44 -11.58 -7.53 18.70
CA GLN A 44 -11.39 -6.67 17.54
C GLN A 44 -10.69 -7.42 16.39
N VAL A 45 -9.77 -8.32 16.71
CA VAL A 45 -9.09 -9.15 15.70
C VAL A 45 -10.07 -10.12 15.04
N VAL A 46 -10.94 -10.77 15.82
CA VAL A 46 -11.98 -11.67 15.28
C VAL A 46 -12.96 -10.90 14.39
N CYS A 47 -13.43 -9.74 14.86
CA CYS A 47 -14.28 -8.85 14.05
C CYS A 47 -13.60 -8.46 12.74
N LEU A 48 -12.31 -8.14 12.76
CA LEU A 48 -11.54 -7.81 11.57
C LEU A 48 -11.45 -9.01 10.60
N LEU A 49 -11.17 -10.22 11.12
CA LEU A 49 -11.05 -11.44 10.31
C LEU A 49 -12.34 -11.79 9.58
N ILE A 50 -13.50 -11.58 10.22
CA ILE A 50 -14.81 -11.85 9.61
C ILE A 50 -15.23 -10.71 8.69
N ALA A 51 -15.06 -9.45 9.12
CA ALA A 51 -15.50 -8.28 8.36
C ALA A 51 -14.71 -8.10 7.07
N LEU A 52 -13.41 -8.41 7.05
CA LEU A 52 -12.54 -8.15 5.91
C LEU A 52 -12.97 -8.90 4.63
N PRO A 53 -13.17 -10.23 4.62
CA PRO A 53 -13.68 -10.95 3.46
C PRO A 53 -15.08 -10.49 3.03
N ILE A 54 -16.00 -10.33 4.00
CA ILE A 54 -17.38 -9.91 3.73
C ILE A 54 -17.40 -8.53 3.07
N PHE A 55 -16.65 -7.57 3.62
CA PHE A 55 -16.52 -6.24 3.07
C PHE A 55 -15.90 -6.27 1.67
N SER A 56 -14.86 -7.09 1.46
CA SER A 56 -14.19 -7.20 0.16
C SER A 56 -15.17 -7.64 -0.93
N PHE A 57 -15.89 -8.74 -0.70
CA PHE A 57 -16.86 -9.25 -1.68
C PHE A 57 -18.11 -8.37 -1.80
N PHE A 58 -18.56 -7.77 -0.70
CA PHE A 58 -19.67 -6.81 -0.74
C PHE A 58 -19.32 -5.60 -1.59
N TYR A 59 -18.11 -5.07 -1.44
CA TYR A 59 -17.66 -3.93 -2.22
C TYR A 59 -17.49 -4.30 -3.70
N LEU A 60 -16.94 -5.48 -4.00
CA LEU A 60 -16.86 -6.01 -5.37
C LEU A 60 -18.26 -6.14 -5.99
N PHE A 61 -19.22 -6.73 -5.28
CA PHE A 61 -20.61 -6.87 -5.70
C PHE A 61 -21.28 -5.51 -5.97
N LEU A 62 -21.13 -4.57 -5.04
CA LEU A 62 -21.68 -3.22 -5.14
C LEU A 62 -21.18 -2.47 -6.38
N ILE A 63 -19.88 -2.56 -6.67
CA ILE A 63 -19.28 -1.84 -7.79
C ILE A 63 -19.55 -2.55 -9.12
N TYR A 64 -19.25 -3.85 -9.22
CA TYR A 64 -19.24 -4.54 -10.51
C TYR A 64 -20.62 -4.99 -10.98
N GLN A 65 -21.54 -5.33 -10.07
CA GLN A 65 -22.88 -5.79 -10.44
C GLN A 65 -23.92 -4.66 -10.34
N HIS A 66 -23.74 -3.73 -9.40
CA HIS A 66 -24.72 -2.68 -9.12
C HIS A 66 -24.24 -1.26 -9.40
N GLN A 67 -23.08 -1.08 -10.07
CA GLN A 67 -22.57 0.22 -10.51
C GLN A 67 -22.48 1.27 -9.39
N GLY A 68 -22.22 0.83 -8.14
CA GLY A 68 -22.17 1.70 -6.97
C GLY A 68 -23.54 2.13 -6.42
N SER A 69 -24.65 1.51 -6.84
CA SER A 69 -25.97 1.77 -6.25
C SER A 69 -26.20 0.90 -5.00
N PHE A 70 -26.12 1.52 -3.83
CA PHE A 70 -26.39 0.84 -2.55
C PHE A 70 -27.82 0.30 -2.48
N SER A 71 -28.81 1.06 -2.92
CA SER A 71 -30.22 0.62 -2.88
C SER A 71 -30.43 -0.65 -3.70
N SER A 72 -29.86 -0.70 -4.91
CA SER A 72 -29.94 -1.88 -5.77
C SER A 72 -29.22 -3.08 -5.15
N ALA A 73 -28.01 -2.88 -4.62
CA ALA A 73 -27.23 -3.95 -4.00
C ALA A 73 -27.92 -4.53 -2.76
N ILE A 74 -28.43 -3.69 -1.86
CA ILE A 74 -29.14 -4.14 -0.66
C ILE A 74 -30.44 -4.86 -1.03
N SER A 75 -31.20 -4.34 -2.00
CA SER A 75 -32.42 -5.00 -2.46
C SER A 75 -32.15 -6.40 -3.02
N ALA A 76 -31.07 -6.57 -3.78
CA ALA A 76 -30.65 -7.86 -4.31
C ALA A 76 -30.25 -8.84 -3.18
N LEU A 77 -29.49 -8.38 -2.19
CA LEU A 77 -29.07 -9.19 -1.04
C LEU A 77 -30.23 -9.62 -0.13
N LEU A 78 -31.29 -8.82 -0.04
CA LEU A 78 -32.49 -9.15 0.73
C LEU A 78 -33.42 -10.12 -0.04
N SER A 79 -33.39 -10.08 -1.38
CA SER A 79 -34.29 -10.89 -2.22
C SER A 79 -33.85 -12.34 -2.40
N ARG A 80 -32.57 -12.65 -2.18
CA ARG A 80 -31.96 -13.96 -2.42
C ARG A 80 -31.09 -14.36 -1.24
N GLN A 81 -30.62 -15.61 -1.22
CA GLN A 81 -29.69 -16.05 -0.18
C GLN A 81 -28.40 -15.22 -0.22
N PHE A 82 -28.09 -14.59 0.92
CA PHE A 82 -27.01 -13.60 1.07
C PHE A 82 -25.68 -14.10 0.50
N LEU A 83 -25.22 -15.28 0.92
CA LEU A 83 -23.91 -15.83 0.51
C LEU A 83 -23.82 -16.16 -0.98
N ILE A 84 -24.88 -16.73 -1.55
CA ILE A 84 -24.93 -17.11 -2.97
C ILE A 84 -24.90 -15.86 -3.86
N THR A 85 -25.52 -14.78 -3.38
CA THR A 85 -25.59 -13.51 -4.11
C THR A 85 -24.30 -12.72 -4.00
N LEU A 86 -23.63 -12.78 -2.85
CA LEU A 86 -22.42 -12.03 -2.56
C LEU A 86 -21.18 -12.59 -3.26
N LEU A 87 -21.04 -13.93 -3.30
CA LEU A 87 -19.82 -14.57 -3.77
C LEU A 87 -19.80 -14.66 -5.31
N PRO A 88 -18.70 -14.27 -5.96
CA PRO A 88 -18.55 -14.45 -7.39
C PRO A 88 -18.54 -15.95 -7.80
N PRO A 89 -18.81 -16.25 -9.09
CA PRO A 89 -18.77 -17.62 -9.59
C PRO A 89 -17.40 -18.28 -9.38
N LEU A 90 -17.41 -19.40 -8.65
CA LEU A 90 -16.22 -20.20 -8.33
C LEU A 90 -15.65 -20.98 -9.52
N PHE A 91 -16.52 -21.46 -10.40
CA PHE A 91 -16.18 -22.40 -11.47
C PHE A 91 -16.03 -21.73 -12.84
N ASP A 92 -15.62 -20.46 -12.86
CA ASP A 92 -15.29 -19.78 -14.10
C ASP A 92 -13.94 -20.29 -14.64
N VAL A 93 -14.04 -21.14 -15.66
CA VAL A 93 -12.88 -21.78 -16.31
C VAL A 93 -11.93 -20.75 -16.92
N VAL A 94 -12.44 -19.61 -17.41
CA VAL A 94 -11.63 -18.56 -18.03
C VAL A 94 -10.79 -17.87 -16.95
N ALA A 95 -11.41 -17.54 -15.81
CA ALA A 95 -10.71 -16.93 -14.68
C ALA A 95 -9.60 -17.84 -14.12
N TRP A 96 -9.86 -19.15 -13.96
CA TRP A 96 -8.86 -20.12 -13.51
C TRP A 96 -7.70 -20.26 -14.50
N LYS A 97 -7.99 -20.36 -15.80
CA LYS A 97 -6.95 -20.38 -16.85
C LYS A 97 -6.10 -19.12 -16.82
N PHE A 98 -6.73 -17.95 -16.70
CA PHE A 98 -6.01 -16.68 -16.58
C PHE A 98 -5.10 -16.67 -15.35
N ILE A 99 -5.60 -17.04 -14.16
CA ILE A 99 -4.80 -17.07 -12.94
C ILE A 99 -3.63 -18.05 -13.06
N LEU A 100 -3.85 -19.26 -13.60
CA LEU A 100 -2.79 -20.24 -13.79
C LEU A 100 -1.67 -19.70 -14.70
N VAL A 101 -2.03 -19.12 -15.85
CA VAL A 101 -1.05 -18.52 -16.78
C VAL A 101 -0.37 -17.30 -16.14
N PHE A 102 -1.13 -16.43 -15.49
CA PHE A 102 -0.65 -15.23 -14.82
C PHE A 102 0.39 -15.55 -13.75
N PHE A 103 0.10 -16.49 -12.83
CA PHE A 103 1.05 -16.90 -11.80
C PHE A 103 2.26 -17.62 -12.39
N SER A 104 2.06 -18.50 -13.37
CA SER A 104 3.15 -19.22 -14.04
C SER A 104 4.13 -18.25 -14.70
N LEU A 105 3.63 -17.26 -15.44
CA LEU A 105 4.46 -16.23 -16.05
C LEU A 105 5.16 -15.36 -15.00
N GLN A 106 4.49 -14.97 -13.91
CA GLN A 106 5.13 -14.18 -12.85
C GLN A 106 6.24 -14.95 -12.12
N LEU A 107 6.10 -16.27 -11.96
CA LEU A 107 7.13 -17.15 -11.41
C LEU A 107 8.31 -17.28 -12.37
N ILE A 108 8.04 -17.57 -13.66
CA ILE A 108 9.08 -17.62 -14.69
C ILE A 108 9.84 -16.29 -14.75
N PHE A 109 9.13 -15.17 -14.77
CA PHE A 109 9.74 -13.85 -14.83
C PHE A 109 10.55 -13.51 -13.59
N HIS A 110 10.17 -14.01 -12.41
CA HIS A 110 10.95 -13.82 -11.20
C HIS A 110 12.35 -14.42 -11.32
N TRP A 111 12.46 -15.63 -11.86
CA TRP A 111 13.74 -16.34 -12.00
C TRP A 111 14.53 -15.97 -13.26
N VAL A 112 13.85 -15.71 -14.38
CA VAL A 112 14.50 -15.56 -15.69
C VAL A 112 14.86 -14.11 -16.02
N LEU A 113 14.03 -13.13 -15.64
CA LEU A 113 14.28 -11.74 -16.05
C LEU A 113 15.46 -11.11 -15.30
N PRO A 114 16.23 -10.21 -15.95
CA PRO A 114 17.33 -9.48 -15.31
C PRO A 114 16.88 -8.79 -14.03
N GLN A 115 17.76 -8.82 -13.02
CA GLN A 115 17.48 -8.33 -11.67
C GLN A 115 18.33 -7.11 -11.33
N ASP A 116 17.66 -6.08 -10.81
CA ASP A 116 18.29 -4.92 -10.17
C ASP A 116 18.52 -5.20 -8.69
N THR A 117 19.58 -4.65 -8.11
CA THR A 117 19.85 -4.80 -6.67
C THR A 117 19.44 -3.55 -5.89
N VAL A 118 18.56 -3.74 -4.91
CA VAL A 118 18.07 -2.70 -4.01
C VAL A 118 18.72 -2.81 -2.64
N VAL A 119 19.06 -1.65 -2.05
CA VAL A 119 19.60 -1.57 -0.69
C VAL A 119 18.47 -1.39 0.33
N LEU A 120 18.38 -2.31 1.27
CA LEU A 120 17.49 -2.26 2.44
C LEU A 120 18.24 -1.72 3.64
N ILE A 121 17.75 -0.61 4.19
CA ILE A 121 18.36 0.08 5.33
C ILE A 121 17.87 -0.57 6.63
N LYS A 122 18.79 -1.16 7.40
CA LYS A 122 18.55 -1.69 8.76
C LYS A 122 19.55 -1.09 9.75
N SER A 123 19.18 -1.01 11.03
CA SER A 123 20.06 -0.47 12.08
C SER A 123 21.35 -1.28 12.27
N GLY A 124 21.31 -2.59 12.02
CA GLY A 124 22.46 -3.51 12.14
C GLY A 124 23.34 -3.63 10.88
N GLY A 125 22.97 -2.99 9.77
CA GLY A 125 23.70 -3.08 8.51
C GLY A 125 22.76 -3.14 7.29
N ASN A 126 23.23 -2.60 6.17
CA ASN A 126 22.44 -2.59 4.93
C ASN A 126 22.45 -3.98 4.28
N THR A 127 21.28 -4.52 3.97
CA THR A 127 21.14 -5.78 3.22
C THR A 127 20.75 -5.48 1.77
N ARG A 128 21.19 -6.31 0.82
CA ARG A 128 20.80 -6.18 -0.59
C ARG A 128 19.69 -7.16 -0.92
N LYS A 129 18.76 -6.75 -1.78
CA LYS A 129 17.69 -7.59 -2.29
C LYS A 129 17.55 -7.40 -3.80
N SER A 130 17.48 -8.51 -4.53
CA SER A 130 17.26 -8.48 -5.97
C SER A 130 15.78 -8.23 -6.28
N VAL A 131 15.52 -7.39 -7.28
CA VAL A 131 14.18 -7.04 -7.74
C VAL A 131 14.12 -6.95 -9.27
N ASN A 132 13.01 -7.38 -9.84
CA ASN A 132 12.76 -7.37 -11.28
C ASN A 132 11.25 -7.22 -11.55
N SER A 133 10.54 -6.52 -10.66
CA SER A 133 9.09 -6.36 -10.77
C SER A 133 8.70 -5.46 -11.93
N PHE A 134 9.51 -4.44 -12.24
CA PHE A 134 9.24 -3.48 -13.32
C PHE A 134 9.27 -4.13 -14.70
N SER A 135 10.35 -4.86 -15.03
CA SER A 135 10.48 -5.59 -16.28
C SER A 135 9.39 -6.65 -16.43
N SER A 136 9.07 -7.36 -15.33
CA SER A 136 7.99 -8.33 -15.28
C SER A 136 6.62 -7.72 -15.61
N CYS A 137 6.30 -6.56 -15.01
CA CYS A 137 5.05 -5.86 -15.25
C CYS A 137 4.93 -5.41 -16.71
N LEU A 138 5.98 -4.76 -17.24
CA LEU A 138 5.99 -4.24 -18.60
C LEU A 138 5.84 -5.37 -19.63
N LEU A 139 6.61 -6.44 -19.46
CA LEU A 139 6.57 -7.59 -20.35
C LEU A 139 5.20 -8.28 -20.32
N LEU A 140 4.59 -8.44 -19.14
CA LEU A 140 3.27 -9.05 -19.08
C LEU A 140 2.18 -8.18 -19.71
N CYS A 141 2.22 -6.86 -19.53
CA CYS A 141 1.31 -5.95 -20.23
C CYS A 141 1.49 -6.03 -21.75
N LEU A 142 2.73 -6.09 -22.23
CA LEU A 142 3.05 -6.25 -23.64
C LEU A 142 2.49 -7.58 -24.18
N LEU A 143 2.77 -8.69 -23.51
CA LEU A 143 2.25 -10.01 -23.88
C LEU A 143 0.71 -10.04 -23.85
N TYR A 144 0.08 -9.36 -22.89
CA TYR A 144 -1.37 -9.28 -22.81
C TYR A 144 -1.98 -8.58 -24.05
N VAL A 145 -1.40 -7.43 -24.44
CA VAL A 145 -1.85 -6.67 -25.62
C VAL A 145 -1.54 -7.41 -26.92
N MET A 146 -0.33 -7.97 -27.07
CA MET A 146 0.06 -8.73 -28.26
C MET A 146 -0.81 -9.98 -28.41
N GLY A 147 -1.04 -10.72 -27.32
CA GLY A 147 -1.80 -11.96 -27.38
C GLY A 147 -3.28 -11.74 -27.73
N SER A 148 -3.88 -10.67 -27.24
CA SER A 148 -5.22 -10.27 -27.66
C SER A 148 -5.26 -9.75 -29.10
N GLY A 149 -4.24 -8.99 -29.53
CA GLY A 149 -4.10 -8.51 -30.92
C GLY A 149 -3.91 -9.62 -31.95
N LEU A 150 -3.27 -10.73 -31.56
CA LEU A 150 -3.17 -11.96 -32.36
C LEU A 150 -4.45 -12.82 -32.33
N GLY A 151 -5.48 -12.40 -31.59
CA GLY A 151 -6.75 -13.12 -31.51
C GLY A 151 -6.73 -14.35 -30.61
N MET A 152 -5.71 -14.55 -29.75
CA MET A 152 -5.65 -15.71 -28.85
C MET A 152 -6.75 -15.68 -27.78
N TYR A 153 -7.17 -14.48 -27.37
CA TYR A 153 -8.24 -14.25 -26.40
C TYR A 153 -8.82 -12.83 -26.56
N ARG A 154 -9.95 -12.56 -25.90
CA ARG A 154 -10.61 -11.26 -25.95
C ARG A 154 -9.80 -10.17 -25.22
N HIS A 155 -9.71 -8.99 -25.83
CA HIS A 155 -9.02 -7.84 -25.25
C HIS A 155 -9.57 -7.39 -23.88
N ASP A 156 -10.88 -7.58 -23.66
CA ASP A 156 -11.63 -7.20 -22.46
C ASP A 156 -11.79 -8.33 -21.43
N LEU A 157 -11.02 -9.42 -21.56
CA LEU A 157 -11.12 -10.64 -20.75
C LEU A 157 -10.99 -10.38 -19.24
N VAL A 158 -9.95 -9.66 -18.81
CA VAL A 158 -9.68 -9.43 -17.37
C VAL A 158 -10.79 -8.62 -16.73
N PHE A 159 -11.36 -7.67 -17.46
CA PHE A 159 -12.46 -6.83 -16.98
C PHE A 159 -13.76 -7.60 -16.81
N ILE A 160 -14.14 -8.40 -17.81
CA ILE A 160 -15.38 -9.19 -17.80
C ILE A 160 -15.34 -10.24 -16.69
N HIS A 161 -14.21 -10.95 -16.57
CA HIS A 161 -14.05 -12.03 -15.60
C HIS A 161 -13.46 -11.57 -14.26
N PHE A 162 -13.37 -10.25 -14.02
CA PHE A 162 -12.66 -9.71 -12.84
C PHE A 162 -13.19 -10.27 -11.52
N SER A 163 -14.51 -10.33 -11.36
CA SER A 163 -15.12 -10.85 -10.13
C SER A 163 -14.70 -12.30 -9.84
N SER A 164 -14.65 -13.15 -10.86
CA SER A 164 -14.20 -14.53 -10.73
C SER A 164 -12.68 -14.64 -10.58
N ILE A 165 -11.89 -13.75 -11.20
CA ILE A 165 -10.43 -13.65 -10.98
C ILE A 165 -10.14 -13.32 -9.51
N ILE A 166 -10.88 -12.37 -8.91
CA ILE A 166 -10.77 -12.04 -7.48
C ILE A 166 -11.14 -13.22 -6.60
N MET A 167 -12.18 -13.99 -6.97
CA MET A 167 -12.55 -15.20 -6.24
C MET A 167 -11.45 -16.26 -6.30
N CYS A 168 -10.84 -16.46 -7.47
CA CYS A 168 -9.68 -17.35 -7.62
C CYS A 168 -8.50 -16.87 -6.73
N LEU A 169 -8.21 -15.57 -6.70
CA LEU A 169 -7.18 -15.00 -5.82
C LEU A 169 -7.48 -15.19 -4.34
N ALA A 170 -8.76 -15.13 -3.93
CA ALA A 170 -9.16 -15.43 -2.56
C ALA A 170 -8.86 -16.89 -2.18
N ILE A 171 -9.11 -17.85 -3.09
CA ILE A 171 -8.76 -19.26 -2.89
C ILE A 171 -7.24 -19.45 -2.84
N VAL A 172 -6.49 -18.82 -3.76
CA VAL A 172 -5.02 -18.86 -3.74
C VAL A 172 -4.47 -18.24 -2.45
N CYS A 173 -5.08 -17.17 -1.94
CA CYS A 173 -4.72 -16.56 -0.66
C CYS A 173 -4.91 -17.55 0.49
N ILE A 174 -6.07 -18.21 0.57
CA ILE A 174 -6.36 -19.23 1.60
C ILE A 174 -5.38 -20.40 1.48
N ALA A 175 -5.11 -20.88 0.27
CA ALA A 175 -4.16 -21.97 0.03
C ALA A 175 -2.73 -21.60 0.44
N THR A 176 -2.25 -20.41 0.03
CA THR A 176 -0.92 -19.90 0.38
C THR A 176 -0.77 -19.76 1.89
N PHE A 177 -1.77 -19.17 2.54
CA PHE A 177 -1.77 -19.00 3.98
C PHE A 177 -1.83 -20.34 4.73
N THR A 178 -2.63 -21.29 4.25
CA THR A 178 -2.69 -22.65 4.82
C THR A 178 -1.34 -23.36 4.69
N PHE A 179 -0.67 -23.24 3.54
CA PHE A 179 0.68 -23.77 3.36
C PHE A 179 1.70 -23.14 4.31
N MET A 180 1.61 -21.83 4.56
CA MET A 180 2.44 -21.16 5.56
C MET A 180 2.16 -21.69 6.97
N LEU A 181 0.90 -21.88 7.36
CA LEU A 181 0.55 -22.46 8.67
C LEU A 181 1.07 -23.89 8.85
N ILE A 182 0.99 -24.71 7.80
CA ILE A 182 1.58 -26.05 7.79
C ILE A 182 3.10 -25.95 7.98
N SER A 183 3.76 -25.07 7.22
CA SER A 183 5.21 -24.86 7.32
C SER A 183 5.64 -24.41 8.72
N TYR A 184 4.87 -23.55 9.37
CA TYR A 184 5.12 -23.14 10.75
C TYR A 184 4.94 -24.29 11.74
N ARG A 185 3.89 -25.10 11.59
CA ARG A 185 3.62 -26.22 12.50
C ARG A 185 4.67 -27.33 12.43
N TYR A 186 5.27 -27.54 11.26
CA TYR A 186 6.35 -28.52 11.07
C TYR A 186 7.75 -27.92 11.22
N GLY A 187 7.86 -26.60 11.33
CA GLY A 187 9.12 -25.90 11.56
C GLY A 187 9.41 -25.68 13.05
N ASP A 188 10.69 -25.53 13.38
CA ASP A 188 11.10 -25.41 14.79
C ASP A 188 11.03 -23.96 15.33
N TYR A 189 10.91 -22.95 14.46
CA TYR A 189 11.15 -21.54 14.81
C TYR A 189 9.88 -20.74 15.16
N TYR A 190 8.76 -21.03 14.52
CA TYR A 190 7.56 -20.21 14.61
C TYR A 190 6.33 -21.08 14.86
N ASN A 191 5.57 -20.75 15.90
CA ASN A 191 4.28 -21.37 16.17
C ASN A 191 3.19 -20.32 16.21
N VAL A 192 2.07 -20.60 15.54
CA VAL A 192 0.87 -19.76 15.58
C VAL A 192 -0.05 -20.33 16.66
N THR A 193 -0.19 -19.60 17.76
CA THR A 193 -0.96 -20.04 18.94
C THR A 193 -2.17 -19.16 19.20
N THR A 194 -2.08 -17.87 18.86
CA THR A 194 -3.16 -16.90 19.08
C THR A 194 -3.86 -16.47 17.80
N ILE A 195 -5.11 -16.01 17.92
CA ILE A 195 -5.88 -15.42 16.80
C ILE A 195 -5.18 -14.17 16.24
N SER A 196 -4.47 -13.42 17.10
CA SER A 196 -3.66 -12.26 16.69
C SER A 196 -2.51 -12.68 15.78
N GLU A 197 -1.77 -13.72 16.14
CA GLU A 197 -0.68 -14.30 15.33
C GLU A 197 -1.19 -14.86 14.01
N PHE A 198 -2.38 -15.47 14.00
CA PHE A 198 -3.04 -15.90 12.76
C PHE A 198 -3.34 -14.71 11.84
N CYS A 199 -3.92 -13.63 12.39
CA CYS A 199 -4.34 -12.46 11.63
C CYS A 199 -3.16 -11.66 11.09
N PHE A 200 -2.22 -11.30 11.96
CA PHE A 200 -1.10 -10.41 11.64
C PHE A 200 0.18 -11.13 11.21
N GLY A 201 0.31 -12.42 11.52
CA GLY A 201 1.46 -13.25 11.16
C GLY A 201 2.56 -13.25 12.23
N VAL A 202 3.38 -14.30 12.20
CA VAL A 202 4.53 -14.49 13.11
C VAL A 202 5.86 -14.17 12.44
N GLU A 203 5.94 -14.32 11.12
CA GLU A 203 7.15 -14.10 10.34
C GLU A 203 7.07 -12.80 9.52
N LEU A 204 8.20 -12.08 9.43
CA LEU A 204 8.28 -10.82 8.68
C LEU A 204 8.36 -11.03 7.16
N HIS A 205 9.13 -12.02 6.72
CA HIS A 205 9.42 -12.34 5.33
C HIS A 205 9.38 -13.86 5.10
N PRO A 206 8.19 -14.47 5.06
CA PRO A 206 8.06 -15.89 4.74
C PRO A 206 8.61 -16.18 3.35
N ILE A 207 9.50 -17.17 3.28
CA ILE A 207 10.16 -17.61 2.06
C ILE A 207 9.58 -18.95 1.63
N ILE A 208 9.08 -19.03 0.40
CA ILE A 208 8.62 -20.26 -0.24
C ILE A 208 9.35 -20.38 -1.57
N LEU A 209 10.08 -21.47 -1.80
CA LEU A 209 10.87 -21.68 -3.05
C LEU A 209 11.80 -20.49 -3.36
N ASP A 210 12.52 -19.98 -2.36
CA ASP A 210 13.38 -18.78 -2.42
C ASP A 210 12.65 -17.46 -2.76
N ILE A 211 11.31 -17.45 -2.69
CA ILE A 211 10.49 -16.28 -2.96
C ILE A 211 10.00 -15.68 -1.63
N ASP A 212 10.32 -14.41 -1.38
CA ASP A 212 9.68 -13.60 -0.34
C ASP A 212 8.20 -13.38 -0.71
N VAL A 213 7.31 -14.14 -0.08
CA VAL A 213 5.87 -14.16 -0.39
C VAL A 213 5.25 -12.78 -0.21
N LYS A 214 5.63 -12.06 0.85
CA LYS A 214 5.10 -10.72 1.15
C LYS A 214 5.41 -9.72 0.05
N HIS A 215 6.61 -9.82 -0.52
CA HIS A 215 7.03 -8.97 -1.64
C HIS A 215 6.44 -9.44 -2.97
N PHE A 216 6.47 -10.73 -3.24
CA PHE A 216 5.95 -11.33 -4.48
C PHE A 216 4.47 -11.04 -4.66
N VAL A 217 3.66 -11.30 -3.63
CA VAL A 217 2.21 -11.04 -3.68
C VAL A 217 1.92 -9.56 -3.99
N ARG A 218 2.53 -8.64 -3.24
CA ARG A 218 2.29 -7.20 -3.49
C ARG A 218 2.79 -6.77 -4.86
N SER A 219 4.07 -6.98 -5.15
CA SER A 219 4.72 -6.35 -6.29
C SER A 219 4.43 -7.08 -7.61
N ARG A 220 4.22 -8.40 -7.59
CA ARG A 220 4.05 -9.22 -8.81
C ARG A 220 2.63 -9.69 -9.07
N ILE A 221 1.81 -9.83 -8.04
CA ILE A 221 0.40 -10.22 -8.20
C ILE A 221 -0.47 -8.96 -8.23
N THR A 222 -0.53 -8.21 -7.13
CA THR A 222 -1.43 -7.05 -6.99
C THR A 222 -1.11 -5.94 -7.98
N PHE A 223 0.13 -5.45 -7.97
CA PHE A 223 0.52 -4.28 -8.78
C PHE A 223 0.66 -4.58 -10.28
N VAL A 224 0.72 -5.86 -10.67
CA VAL A 224 0.75 -6.28 -12.08
C VAL A 224 -0.64 -6.66 -12.60
N LEU A 225 -1.55 -7.15 -11.75
CA LEU A 225 -2.95 -7.34 -12.14
C LEU A 225 -3.65 -6.01 -12.45
N TRP A 226 -3.34 -4.96 -11.68
CA TRP A 226 -3.95 -3.64 -11.84
C TRP A 226 -3.79 -3.03 -13.25
N PRO A 227 -2.59 -2.94 -13.86
CA PRO A 227 -2.46 -2.42 -15.22
C PRO A 227 -3.14 -3.31 -16.27
N LEU A 228 -3.14 -4.64 -16.09
CA LEU A 228 -3.90 -5.54 -16.97
C LEU A 228 -5.40 -5.26 -16.92
N PHE A 229 -5.93 -5.01 -15.71
CA PHE A 229 -7.32 -4.60 -15.53
C PHE A 229 -7.61 -3.28 -16.24
N ILE A 230 -6.75 -2.26 -16.10
CA ILE A 230 -6.91 -0.96 -16.77
C ILE A 230 -6.96 -1.13 -18.29
N ILE A 231 -6.01 -1.86 -18.88
CA ILE A 231 -5.97 -2.13 -20.32
C ILE A 231 -7.26 -2.80 -20.76
N SER A 232 -7.66 -3.84 -20.04
CA SER A 232 -8.88 -4.59 -20.32
C SER A 232 -10.15 -3.74 -20.21
N ALA A 233 -10.20 -2.80 -19.26
CA ALA A 233 -11.34 -1.90 -19.07
C ALA A 233 -11.49 -0.89 -20.23
N VAL A 234 -10.38 -0.38 -20.75
CA VAL A 234 -10.36 0.50 -21.92
C VAL A 234 -10.90 -0.22 -23.16
N TYR A 235 -10.46 -1.47 -23.38
CA TYR A 235 -11.01 -2.30 -24.45
C TYR A 235 -12.48 -2.65 -24.25
N TYR A 236 -12.89 -2.94 -23.02
CA TYR A 236 -14.29 -3.20 -22.69
C TYR A 236 -15.20 -2.03 -23.10
N GLN A 237 -14.86 -0.81 -22.69
CA GLN A 237 -15.69 0.37 -23.00
C GLN A 237 -15.75 0.62 -24.52
N ARG A 238 -14.63 0.45 -25.22
CA ARG A 238 -14.57 0.54 -26.67
C ARG A 238 -15.46 -0.50 -27.35
N ASN A 239 -15.41 -1.76 -26.91
CA ASN A 239 -16.19 -2.85 -27.49
C ASN A 239 -17.69 -2.70 -27.21
N MET A 240 -18.07 -2.28 -26.00
CA MET A 240 -19.47 -2.17 -25.60
C MET A 240 -20.16 -0.92 -26.12
N TYR A 241 -19.46 0.21 -26.23
CA TYR A 241 -20.07 1.50 -26.57
C TYR A 241 -19.50 2.14 -27.84
N GLY A 242 -18.54 1.51 -28.52
CA GLY A 242 -17.91 2.02 -29.74
C GLY A 242 -17.00 3.24 -29.53
N LYS A 243 -16.84 3.72 -28.29
CA LYS A 243 -16.05 4.91 -27.94
C LYS A 243 -15.43 4.79 -26.56
N ILE A 244 -14.30 5.48 -26.35
CA ILE A 244 -13.64 5.59 -25.05
C ILE A 244 -13.93 6.99 -24.48
N THR A 245 -14.43 7.07 -23.25
CA THR A 245 -14.74 8.34 -22.61
C THR A 245 -13.46 9.04 -22.13
N ARG A 246 -13.48 10.37 -22.11
CA ARG A 246 -12.31 11.17 -21.71
C ARG A 246 -11.93 10.95 -20.25
N GLY A 247 -12.92 10.64 -19.41
CA GLY A 247 -12.72 10.29 -18.01
C GLY A 247 -11.98 8.95 -17.86
N LEU A 248 -12.36 7.94 -18.66
CA LEU A 248 -11.69 6.64 -18.61
C LEU A 248 -10.24 6.77 -19.06
N LEU A 249 -10.00 7.47 -20.17
CA LEU A 249 -8.66 7.66 -20.71
C LEU A 249 -7.76 8.41 -19.72
N GLY A 250 -8.23 9.54 -19.17
CA GLY A 250 -7.48 10.33 -18.18
C GLY A 250 -7.15 9.52 -16.93
N CYS A 251 -8.15 8.86 -16.33
CA CYS A 251 -7.97 8.04 -15.14
C CYS A 251 -7.00 6.86 -15.39
N SER A 252 -7.13 6.20 -16.55
CA SER A 252 -6.26 5.09 -16.94
C SER A 252 -4.81 5.52 -17.06
N ILE A 253 -4.54 6.66 -17.69
CA ILE A 253 -3.18 7.20 -17.85
C ILE A 253 -2.57 7.49 -16.49
N VAL A 254 -3.28 8.18 -15.58
CA VAL A 254 -2.69 8.56 -14.29
C VAL A 254 -2.53 7.38 -13.34
N GLN A 255 -3.41 6.38 -13.38
CA GLN A 255 -3.22 5.12 -12.63
C GLN A 255 -2.04 4.32 -13.20
N MET A 256 -1.86 4.28 -14.52
CA MET A 256 -0.67 3.69 -15.14
C MET A 256 0.62 4.39 -14.70
N VAL A 257 0.64 5.73 -14.65
CA VAL A 257 1.77 6.50 -14.12
C VAL A 257 2.04 6.14 -12.65
N TYR A 258 1.00 5.98 -11.83
CA TYR A 258 1.13 5.56 -10.44
C TYR A 258 1.77 4.17 -10.32
N ILE A 259 1.33 3.19 -11.11
CA ILE A 259 1.85 1.82 -11.12
C ILE A 259 3.31 1.79 -11.59
N ILE A 260 3.62 2.50 -12.68
CA ILE A 260 4.99 2.66 -13.18
C ILE A 260 5.88 3.29 -12.10
N LYS A 261 5.41 4.35 -11.43
CA LYS A 261 6.14 4.98 -10.32
C LYS A 261 6.44 4.00 -9.20
N TYR A 262 5.48 3.15 -8.83
CA TYR A 262 5.66 2.14 -7.79
C TYR A 262 6.79 1.17 -8.14
N HIS A 263 6.76 0.61 -9.35
CA HIS A 263 7.77 -0.33 -9.80
C HIS A 263 9.16 0.33 -10.00
N TRP A 264 9.19 1.55 -10.54
CA TRP A 264 10.44 2.30 -10.73
C TRP A 264 11.11 2.66 -9.40
N THR A 265 10.30 2.95 -8.38
CA THR A 265 10.78 3.31 -7.03
C THR A 265 10.55 2.20 -6.00
N GLU A 266 10.64 0.94 -6.44
CA GLU A 266 10.43 -0.24 -5.60
C GLU A 266 11.31 -0.25 -4.34
N TYR A 267 12.51 0.35 -4.40
CA TYR A 267 13.38 0.53 -3.24
C TYR A 267 12.77 1.38 -2.13
N LEU A 268 11.91 2.36 -2.45
CA LEU A 268 11.20 3.16 -1.45
C LEU A 268 10.16 2.29 -0.74
N ALA A 269 9.42 1.49 -1.50
CA ALA A 269 8.40 0.58 -0.97
C ALA A 269 9.03 -0.47 -0.03
N LEU A 270 10.16 -1.06 -0.42
CA LEU A 270 10.91 -2.02 0.41
C LEU A 270 11.56 -1.37 1.66
N ASN A 271 11.79 -0.05 1.64
CA ASN A 271 12.29 0.70 2.80
C ASN A 271 11.18 1.41 3.60
N SER A 272 9.91 1.13 3.29
CA SER A 272 8.76 1.61 4.04
C SER A 272 8.70 0.97 5.45
N LEU A 273 7.97 1.61 6.36
CA LEU A 273 7.79 1.09 7.71
C LEU A 273 7.03 -0.24 7.70
N ASP A 274 5.99 -0.39 6.87
CA ASP A 274 5.20 -1.62 6.82
C ASP A 274 6.01 -2.80 6.31
N TYR A 275 6.85 -2.58 5.31
CA TYR A 275 7.65 -3.66 4.78
C TYR A 275 8.63 -4.20 5.84
N ARG A 276 9.17 -3.31 6.68
CA ARG A 276 10.13 -3.68 7.74
C ARG A 276 9.53 -4.14 9.05
N CYS A 277 8.31 -3.76 9.38
CA CYS A 277 7.75 -3.96 10.72
C CYS A 277 6.46 -4.77 10.77
N ALA A 278 5.74 -4.92 9.64
CA ALA A 278 4.48 -5.68 9.63
C ALA A 278 4.72 -7.12 9.20
N ASN A 279 4.36 -8.08 10.04
CA ASN A 279 4.45 -9.50 9.70
C ASN A 279 3.50 -9.89 8.54
N CYS A 280 3.75 -11.05 7.95
CA CYS A 280 2.97 -11.60 6.87
C CYS A 280 1.95 -12.62 7.40
N GLY A 281 0.78 -12.13 7.82
CA GLY A 281 -0.37 -12.96 8.23
C GLY A 281 -1.52 -12.94 7.21
N PHE A 282 -2.64 -13.55 7.60
CA PHE A 282 -3.85 -13.61 6.77
C PHE A 282 -4.33 -12.22 6.33
N TYR A 283 -4.37 -11.24 7.25
CA TYR A 283 -4.80 -9.88 6.96
C TYR A 283 -3.99 -9.26 5.81
N LYS A 284 -2.67 -9.47 5.83
CA LYS A 284 -1.76 -8.89 4.83
C LYS A 284 -1.95 -9.54 3.46
N LEU A 285 -1.99 -10.87 3.43
CA LEU A 285 -2.20 -11.63 2.19
C LEU A 285 -3.56 -11.33 1.57
N TRP A 286 -4.63 -11.34 2.38
CA TRP A 286 -5.98 -11.03 1.91
C TRP A 286 -6.08 -9.60 1.41
N SER A 287 -5.49 -8.65 2.15
CA SER A 287 -5.49 -7.25 1.73
C SER A 287 -4.81 -7.07 0.37
N ASP A 288 -3.67 -7.73 0.15
CA ASP A 288 -2.90 -7.61 -1.09
C ASP A 288 -3.54 -8.37 -2.26
N MET A 289 -4.01 -9.61 -2.06
CA MET A 289 -4.53 -10.44 -3.16
C MET A 289 -5.98 -10.15 -3.53
N VAL A 290 -6.79 -9.65 -2.59
CA VAL A 290 -8.24 -9.51 -2.75
C VAL A 290 -8.66 -8.06 -2.60
N LEU A 291 -8.48 -7.46 -1.42
CA LEU A 291 -9.06 -6.14 -1.13
C LEU A 291 -8.47 -5.01 -1.99
N PHE A 292 -7.14 -4.91 -2.09
CA PHE A 292 -6.49 -3.84 -2.84
C PHE A 292 -6.77 -3.88 -4.33
N PRO A 293 -6.73 -5.04 -5.03
CA PRO A 293 -7.19 -5.12 -6.41
C PRO A 293 -8.61 -4.56 -6.60
N ILE A 294 -9.56 -4.91 -5.72
CA ILE A 294 -10.93 -4.40 -5.80
C ILE A 294 -10.97 -2.88 -5.63
N LEU A 295 -10.32 -2.36 -4.58
CA LEU A 295 -10.30 -0.93 -4.27
C LEU A 295 -9.60 -0.12 -5.37
N TYR A 296 -8.41 -0.52 -5.80
CA TYR A 296 -7.59 0.21 -6.76
C TYR A 296 -8.21 0.21 -8.16
N CYS A 297 -8.83 -0.89 -8.57
CA CYS A 297 -9.48 -1.01 -9.88
C CYS A 297 -10.85 -0.33 -9.94
N SER A 298 -11.50 -0.09 -8.81
CA SER A 298 -12.89 0.37 -8.78
C SER A 298 -13.17 1.72 -9.49
N PRO A 299 -12.32 2.77 -9.44
CA PRO A 299 -12.61 4.00 -10.20
C PRO A 299 -12.69 3.72 -11.70
N ILE A 300 -11.80 2.86 -12.21
CA ILE A 300 -11.80 2.44 -13.62
C ILE A 300 -13.02 1.56 -13.93
N ALA A 301 -13.39 0.65 -13.01
CA ALA A 301 -14.55 -0.21 -13.17
C ALA A 301 -15.85 0.60 -13.37
N ILE A 302 -16.08 1.60 -12.52
CA ILE A 302 -17.26 2.46 -12.56
C ILE A 302 -17.31 3.25 -13.87
N ILE A 303 -16.18 3.85 -14.27
CA ILE A 303 -16.13 4.67 -15.47
C ILE A 303 -16.30 3.81 -16.72
N ALA A 304 -15.69 2.63 -16.77
CA ALA A 304 -15.74 1.72 -17.92
C ALA A 304 -17.16 1.19 -18.19
N GLN A 305 -18.00 1.07 -17.16
CA GLN A 305 -19.41 0.66 -17.28
C GLN A 305 -20.38 1.80 -17.58
N THR A 306 -19.88 3.03 -17.79
CA THR A 306 -20.72 4.21 -18.01
C THR A 306 -20.32 4.93 -19.30
N GLN A 307 -21.30 5.46 -20.05
CA GLN A 307 -21.03 6.35 -21.20
C GLN A 307 -20.83 7.83 -20.82
N ARG A 308 -20.98 8.17 -19.54
CA ARG A 308 -20.79 9.53 -19.04
C ARG A 308 -19.34 9.94 -19.24
N SER A 309 -19.15 11.11 -19.84
CA SER A 309 -17.83 11.70 -20.03
C SER A 309 -17.78 13.06 -19.36
N ILE A 310 -16.69 13.32 -18.66
CA ILE A 310 -16.33 14.65 -18.19
C ILE A 310 -15.81 15.51 -19.36
N SER A 311 -15.76 16.83 -19.14
CA SER A 311 -15.19 17.78 -20.09
C SER A 311 -13.69 17.53 -20.29
N ILE A 312 -13.15 17.93 -21.44
CA ILE A 312 -11.71 17.81 -21.72
C ILE A 312 -10.87 18.65 -20.74
N ILE A 313 -11.36 19.83 -20.36
CA ILE A 313 -10.70 20.73 -19.41
C ILE A 313 -10.63 20.08 -18.03
N THR A 314 -11.75 19.51 -17.57
CA THR A 314 -11.81 18.81 -16.28
C THR A 314 -10.90 17.57 -16.30
N SER A 315 -10.93 16.76 -17.37
CA SER A 315 -10.06 15.59 -17.48
C SER A 315 -8.57 15.98 -17.49
N GLY A 316 -8.21 17.03 -18.23
CA GLY A 316 -6.85 17.56 -18.28
C GLY A 316 -6.38 18.08 -16.92
N PHE A 317 -7.20 18.87 -16.24
CA PHE A 317 -6.91 19.38 -14.90
C PHE A 317 -6.71 18.25 -13.88
N LEU A 318 -7.64 17.28 -13.82
CA LEU A 318 -7.52 16.12 -12.93
C LEU A 318 -6.27 15.29 -13.25
N SER A 319 -5.93 15.14 -14.54
CA SER A 319 -4.74 14.40 -14.96
C SER A 319 -3.46 15.07 -14.49
N ILE A 320 -3.33 16.39 -14.69
CA ILE A 320 -2.18 17.17 -14.23
C ILE A 320 -2.09 17.13 -12.70
N ALA A 321 -3.21 17.34 -12.01
CA ALA A 321 -3.25 17.31 -10.54
C ALA A 321 -2.79 15.95 -10.00
N ALA A 322 -3.27 14.83 -10.54
CA ALA A 322 -2.84 13.49 -10.14
C ALA A 322 -1.34 13.28 -10.37
N VAL A 323 -0.81 13.64 -11.54
CA VAL A 323 0.63 13.48 -11.84
C VAL A 323 1.48 14.30 -10.87
N VAL A 324 1.12 15.55 -10.61
CA VAL A 324 1.82 16.40 -9.63
C VAL A 324 1.83 15.76 -8.25
N LEU A 325 0.69 15.26 -7.77
CA LEU A 325 0.60 14.61 -6.46
C LEU A 325 1.44 13.33 -6.38
N ILE A 326 1.41 12.50 -7.43
CA ILE A 326 2.22 11.26 -7.52
C ILE A 326 3.73 11.59 -7.47
N VAL A 327 4.16 12.60 -8.22
CA VAL A 327 5.54 13.07 -8.23
C VAL A 327 5.93 13.65 -6.86
N MET A 328 5.07 14.46 -6.24
CA MET A 328 5.32 15.03 -4.91
C MET A 328 5.49 13.95 -3.85
N THR A 329 4.61 12.95 -3.78
CA THR A 329 4.76 11.80 -2.86
C THR A 329 6.13 11.14 -3.05
N THR A 330 6.56 10.98 -4.30
CA THR A 330 7.83 10.33 -4.63
C THR A 330 9.04 11.15 -4.17
N ILE A 331 9.02 12.46 -4.42
CA ILE A 331 10.08 13.38 -3.99
C ILE A 331 10.19 13.40 -2.46
N ILE A 332 9.05 13.46 -1.76
CA ILE A 332 9.00 13.49 -0.29
C ILE A 332 9.60 12.20 0.30
N ASP A 333 9.19 11.03 -0.21
CA ASP A 333 9.70 9.75 0.28
C ASP A 333 11.17 9.53 -0.11
N HIS A 334 11.58 9.96 -1.30
CA HIS A 334 12.97 9.93 -1.73
C HIS A 334 13.88 10.77 -0.84
N GLN A 335 13.47 11.99 -0.45
CA GLN A 335 14.22 12.83 0.48
C GLN A 335 14.51 12.11 1.80
N LYS A 336 13.50 11.45 2.38
CA LYS A 336 13.66 10.67 3.62
C LYS A 336 14.57 9.45 3.41
N TYR A 337 14.45 8.77 2.28
CA TYR A 337 15.29 7.62 1.94
C TYR A 337 16.76 8.03 1.81
N GLU A 338 17.07 9.05 1.01
CA GLU A 338 18.44 9.53 0.80
C GLU A 338 19.07 10.01 2.10
N PHE A 339 18.34 10.77 2.91
CA PHE A 339 18.80 11.21 4.22
C PHE A 339 19.20 10.05 5.14
N ARG A 340 18.40 8.98 5.16
CA ARG A 340 18.73 7.79 5.95
C ARG A 340 19.88 6.99 5.35
N ARG A 341 19.93 6.90 4.02
CA ARG A 341 20.98 6.19 3.28
C ARG A 341 22.35 6.83 3.49
N SER A 342 22.42 8.16 3.46
CA SER A 342 23.64 8.94 3.71
C SER A 342 23.95 9.12 5.19
N LYS A 343 23.15 8.53 6.10
CA LYS A 343 23.31 8.68 7.56
C LYS A 343 23.36 10.16 8.00
N GLY A 344 22.57 11.01 7.33
CA GLY A 344 22.49 12.45 7.59
C GLY A 344 23.57 13.29 6.91
N ASP A 345 24.49 12.69 6.14
CA ASP A 345 25.54 13.39 5.40
C ASP A 345 25.05 13.76 3.99
N ILE A 346 24.09 14.68 3.94
CA ILE A 346 23.45 15.18 2.71
C ILE A 346 23.04 16.63 2.95
N LYS A 347 23.04 17.46 1.91
CA LYS A 347 22.46 18.80 1.97
C LYS A 347 21.01 18.78 1.48
N ILE A 348 20.11 19.43 2.23
CA ILE A 348 18.72 19.62 1.83
C ILE A 348 18.53 21.10 1.48
N HIS A 349 18.21 21.39 0.21
CA HIS A 349 18.16 22.76 -0.33
C HIS A 349 19.45 23.56 -0.09
N GLY A 350 20.61 22.90 -0.21
CA GLY A 350 21.93 23.55 -0.07
C GLY A 350 22.41 23.73 1.38
N VAL A 351 21.59 23.40 2.37
CA VAL A 351 21.90 23.56 3.80
C VAL A 351 21.99 22.20 4.48
N ASP A 352 22.80 22.11 5.54
CA ASP A 352 22.86 20.91 6.37
C ASP A 352 21.51 20.68 7.07
N PRO A 353 20.94 19.47 6.99
CA PRO A 353 19.61 19.18 7.49
C PRO A 353 19.58 19.22 9.02
N PHE A 354 18.51 19.79 9.57
CA PHE A 354 18.15 19.58 10.96
C PHE A 354 17.62 18.16 11.16
N PHE A 355 18.17 17.45 12.13
CA PHE A 355 17.69 16.14 12.55
C PHE A 355 18.01 15.86 14.02
N ILE A 356 17.23 14.95 14.60
CA ILE A 356 17.42 14.48 15.97
C ILE A 356 17.93 13.05 15.94
N THR A 357 19.03 12.78 16.64
CA THR A 357 19.56 11.42 16.83
C THR A 357 18.84 10.77 18.00
N ALA A 358 17.82 9.98 17.68
CA ALA A 358 16.97 9.29 18.64
C ALA A 358 17.59 7.95 19.05
N LYS A 359 18.01 7.84 20.30
CA LYS A 359 18.46 6.58 20.90
C LYS A 359 17.27 5.76 21.35
N TYR A 360 17.32 4.45 21.11
CA TYR A 360 16.29 3.51 21.53
C TYR A 360 16.92 2.16 21.86
N LYS A 361 16.20 1.32 22.61
CA LYS A 361 16.58 -0.07 22.84
C LYS A 361 15.96 -0.95 21.77
N ASN A 362 16.77 -1.77 21.10
CA ASN A 362 16.29 -2.80 20.19
C ASN A 362 15.60 -3.92 21.00
N ASP A 363 14.93 -4.83 20.30
CA ASP A 363 14.27 -6.00 20.89
C ASP A 363 15.26 -6.90 21.67
N ASN A 364 16.54 -6.88 21.26
CA ASN A 364 17.64 -7.59 21.94
C ASN A 364 18.18 -6.85 23.19
N GLY A 365 17.63 -5.69 23.54
CA GLY A 365 18.10 -4.86 24.66
C GLY A 365 19.26 -3.90 24.32
N ASP A 366 19.88 -4.06 23.15
CA ASP A 366 21.00 -3.23 22.69
C ASP A 366 20.59 -1.78 22.41
N THR A 367 21.50 -0.84 22.70
CA THR A 367 21.29 0.57 22.37
C THR A 367 21.59 0.84 20.90
N ALA A 368 20.57 1.27 20.16
CA ALA A 368 20.66 1.71 18.77
C ALA A 368 20.26 3.18 18.64
N ALA A 369 20.56 3.78 17.48
CA ALA A 369 20.20 5.17 17.19
C ALA A 369 19.60 5.28 15.78
N ASN A 370 18.53 6.06 15.65
CA ASN A 370 17.91 6.44 14.38
C ASN A 370 17.91 7.96 14.22
N LEU A 371 17.89 8.42 12.97
CA LEU A 371 17.85 9.83 12.64
C LEU A 371 16.41 10.26 12.31
N LEU A 372 15.91 11.24 13.05
CA LEU A 372 14.60 11.87 12.84
C LEU A 372 14.79 13.17 12.05
N LEU A 373 14.45 13.13 10.77
CA LEU A 373 14.59 14.27 9.86
C LEU A 373 13.54 15.34 10.19
N GLY A 374 13.96 16.60 10.38
CA GLY A 374 13.08 17.75 10.55
C GLY A 374 13.46 18.91 9.63
N SER A 375 13.71 18.62 8.36
CA SER A 375 14.07 19.60 7.31
C SER A 375 13.43 19.21 5.98
N GLY A 376 13.36 20.18 5.06
CA GLY A 376 12.71 20.00 3.76
C GLY A 376 11.20 19.81 3.90
N TYR A 377 10.62 18.87 3.16
CA TYR A 377 9.19 18.59 3.24
C TYR A 377 8.78 18.10 4.63
N TRP A 378 9.67 17.35 5.30
CA TRP A 378 9.46 16.81 6.66
C TRP A 378 9.59 17.87 7.77
N SER A 379 9.94 19.13 7.45
CA SER A 379 9.79 20.26 8.40
C SER A 379 8.43 20.95 8.34
N ILE A 380 7.67 20.76 7.26
CA ILE A 380 6.36 21.39 7.07
C ILE A 380 5.31 20.64 7.89
N SER A 381 5.28 19.32 7.74
CA SER A 381 4.48 18.41 8.57
C SER A 381 5.19 17.06 8.73
N ARG A 382 4.72 16.24 9.68
CA ARG A 382 5.32 14.93 9.96
C ARG A 382 4.97 13.86 8.94
N HIS A 383 3.86 13.99 8.20
CA HIS A 383 3.40 13.03 7.18
C HIS A 383 2.86 13.70 5.90
N PRO A 384 3.66 14.55 5.22
CA PRO A 384 3.20 15.28 4.03
C PRO A 384 2.94 14.34 2.84
N ASN A 385 3.61 13.19 2.78
CA ASN A 385 3.35 12.18 1.75
C ASN A 385 1.95 11.57 1.88
N TYR A 386 1.39 11.46 3.10
CA TYR A 386 0.08 10.82 3.29
C TYR A 386 -1.06 11.67 2.73
N ILE A 387 -1.00 12.99 2.83
CA ILE A 387 -2.01 13.85 2.19
C ILE A 387 -1.89 13.83 0.67
N CYS A 388 -0.67 13.88 0.12
CA CYS A 388 -0.49 13.77 -1.33
C CYS A 388 -1.08 12.45 -1.86
N GLU A 389 -0.86 11.35 -1.15
CA GLU A 389 -1.41 10.03 -1.48
C GLU A 389 -2.94 10.00 -1.38
N ALA A 390 -3.52 10.50 -0.27
CA ALA A 390 -4.97 10.53 -0.08
C ALA A 390 -5.68 11.36 -1.16
N VAL A 391 -5.13 12.53 -1.50
CA VAL A 391 -5.67 13.39 -2.56
C VAL A 391 -5.50 12.74 -3.94
N THR A 392 -4.43 11.99 -4.18
CA THR A 392 -4.26 11.23 -5.45
C THR A 392 -5.42 10.25 -5.67
N PHE A 393 -5.79 9.47 -4.65
CA PHE A 393 -6.93 8.55 -4.75
C PHE A 393 -8.29 9.28 -4.85
N ALA A 394 -8.42 10.45 -4.21
CA ALA A 394 -9.59 11.30 -4.40
C ALA A 394 -9.70 11.79 -5.85
N VAL A 395 -8.59 12.19 -6.47
CA VAL A 395 -8.55 12.59 -7.88
C VAL A 395 -8.86 11.42 -8.81
N PHE A 396 -8.35 10.21 -8.54
CA PHE A 396 -8.72 9.01 -9.31
C PHE A 396 -10.23 8.76 -9.32
N SER A 397 -10.86 8.92 -8.15
CA SER A 397 -12.31 8.79 -8.03
C SER A 397 -13.06 9.95 -8.69
N ALA A 398 -12.51 11.17 -8.71
CA ALA A 398 -13.16 12.34 -9.33
C ALA A 398 -13.36 12.22 -10.85
N PHE A 399 -12.58 11.38 -11.56
CA PHE A 399 -12.72 11.19 -13.01
C PHE A 399 -14.09 10.65 -13.45
N GLN A 400 -14.84 10.03 -12.55
CA GLN A 400 -16.19 9.54 -12.82
C GLN A 400 -17.25 10.65 -12.91
N GLY A 401 -16.92 11.88 -12.48
CA GLY A 401 -17.86 12.99 -12.41
C GLY A 401 -18.93 12.78 -11.33
N PRO A 402 -20.13 13.37 -11.49
CA PRO A 402 -21.23 13.17 -10.54
C PRO A 402 -21.65 11.70 -10.47
N ALA A 403 -21.32 11.05 -9.35
CA ALA A 403 -21.61 9.66 -9.06
C ALA A 403 -22.10 9.47 -7.62
N THR A 404 -22.55 8.26 -7.29
CA THR A 404 -22.97 7.93 -5.93
C THR A 404 -21.79 7.93 -4.97
N LEU A 405 -22.06 8.09 -3.68
CA LEU A 405 -21.02 8.05 -2.64
C LEU A 405 -20.22 6.73 -2.65
N ALA A 406 -20.87 5.61 -3.00
CA ALA A 406 -20.22 4.30 -3.14
C ALA A 406 -19.04 4.32 -4.12
N CYS A 407 -19.18 5.09 -5.20
CA CYS A 407 -18.15 5.24 -6.22
C CYS A 407 -16.93 6.02 -5.70
N HIS A 408 -17.07 6.75 -4.60
CA HIS A 408 -16.00 7.47 -3.90
C HIS A 408 -15.44 6.71 -2.69
N LEU A 409 -16.00 5.54 -2.37
CA LEU A 409 -15.56 4.71 -1.25
C LEU A 409 -14.07 4.37 -1.27
N PRO A 410 -13.38 4.11 -2.40
CA PRO A 410 -11.94 3.84 -2.41
C PRO A 410 -11.11 5.02 -1.90
N ALA A 411 -11.48 6.23 -2.31
CA ALA A 411 -10.82 7.44 -1.85
C ALA A 411 -11.03 7.65 -0.34
N ILE A 412 -12.26 7.43 0.14
CA ILE A 412 -12.60 7.49 1.56
C ILE A 412 -11.82 6.42 2.34
N PHE A 413 -11.78 5.19 1.84
CA PHE A 413 -11.06 4.08 2.45
C PHE A 413 -9.57 4.40 2.58
N ILE A 414 -8.93 4.89 1.51
CA ILE A 414 -7.50 5.24 1.55
C ILE A 414 -7.24 6.42 2.50
N ALA A 415 -8.11 7.44 2.51
CA ALA A 415 -7.98 8.55 3.46
C ALA A 415 -8.08 8.07 4.92
N VAL A 416 -9.07 7.23 5.25
CA VAL A 416 -9.22 6.65 6.59
C VAL A 416 -8.06 5.72 6.93
N PHE A 417 -7.64 4.87 6.00
CA PHE A 417 -6.49 3.98 6.16
C PHE A 417 -5.22 4.76 6.49
N LEU A 418 -4.92 5.82 5.72
CA LEU A 418 -3.75 6.67 5.95
C LEU A 418 -3.84 7.47 7.25
N PHE A 419 -5.04 7.88 7.65
CA PHE A 419 -5.25 8.53 8.94
C PHE A 419 -5.01 7.59 10.13
N VAL A 420 -5.57 6.38 10.09
CA VAL A 420 -5.34 5.34 11.11
C VAL A 420 -3.87 4.95 11.14
N ARG A 421 -3.25 4.79 9.96
CA ARG A 421 -1.81 4.54 9.82
C ARG A 421 -0.98 5.64 10.47
N LEU A 422 -1.32 6.91 10.24
CA LEU A 422 -0.64 8.05 10.85
C LEU A 422 -0.69 7.97 12.37
N MET A 423 -1.87 7.68 12.95
CA MET A 423 -2.01 7.53 14.41
C MET A 423 -1.11 6.41 14.96
N ASN A 424 -1.05 5.29 14.24
CA ASN A 424 -0.22 4.15 14.62
C ASN A 424 1.28 4.47 14.51
N ASP A 425 1.69 5.18 13.46
CA ASP A 425 3.08 5.59 13.27
C ASP A 425 3.52 6.59 14.35
N GLU A 426 2.68 7.56 14.70
CA GLU A 426 2.93 8.50 15.81
C GLU A 426 3.06 7.76 17.15
N THR A 427 2.15 6.82 17.42
CA THR A 427 2.17 6.01 18.66
C THR A 427 3.42 5.14 18.73
N ARG A 428 3.79 4.48 17.63
CA ARG A 428 5.01 3.66 17.53
C ARG A 428 6.27 4.52 17.70
N CYS A 429 6.33 5.69 17.08
CA CYS A 429 7.48 6.57 17.23
C CYS A 429 7.60 7.13 18.65
N LEU A 430 6.48 7.44 19.31
CA LEU A 430 6.46 7.86 20.71
C LEU A 430 6.91 6.74 21.64
N ALA A 431 6.39 5.52 21.46
CA ALA A 431 6.80 4.35 22.24
C ALA A 431 8.28 4.01 22.05
N LYS A 432 8.79 4.13 20.81
CA LYS A 432 10.16 3.76 20.45
C LYS A 432 11.21 4.80 20.85
N TYR A 433 10.94 6.08 20.59
CA TYR A 433 11.94 7.15 20.74
C TYR A 433 11.68 8.07 21.94
N GLY A 434 10.52 7.95 22.60
CA GLY A 434 10.16 8.69 23.80
C GLY A 434 10.44 10.19 23.67
N GLN A 435 11.31 10.70 24.54
CA GLN A 435 11.67 12.12 24.59
C GLN A 435 12.19 12.68 23.26
N SER A 436 12.93 11.90 22.47
CA SER A 436 13.44 12.36 21.17
C SER A 436 12.30 12.59 20.18
N TRP A 437 11.22 11.80 20.27
CA TRP A 437 10.02 12.02 19.46
C TRP A 437 9.28 13.28 19.89
N ILE A 438 9.16 13.53 21.20
CA ILE A 438 8.50 14.74 21.72
C ILE A 438 9.25 16.00 21.26
N GLN A 439 10.58 16.00 21.35
CA GLN A 439 11.41 17.09 20.81
C GLN A 439 11.19 17.29 19.30
N HIS A 440 11.07 16.20 18.55
CA HIS A 440 10.77 16.25 17.13
C HIS A 440 9.38 16.85 16.86
N CYS A 441 8.35 16.43 17.60
CA CYS A 441 7.00 16.97 17.51
C CYS A 441 6.93 18.45 17.88
N ASN A 442 7.72 18.91 18.84
CA ASN A 442 7.79 20.35 19.17
C ASN A 442 8.39 21.17 18.03
N LYS A 443 9.31 20.60 17.25
CA LYS A 443 9.92 21.27 16.10
C LYS A 443 9.01 21.24 14.87
N VAL A 444 8.31 20.13 14.64
CA VAL A 444 7.39 19.92 13.52
C VAL A 444 6.00 19.61 14.10
N PRO A 445 5.22 20.62 14.49
CA PRO A 445 3.99 20.42 15.27
C PRO A 445 2.87 19.76 14.48
N PHE A 446 2.78 20.06 13.18
CA PHE A 446 1.69 19.59 12.31
C PHE A 446 1.93 18.15 11.85
N ARG A 447 0.87 17.35 11.89
CA ARG A 447 0.86 15.94 11.45
C ARG A 447 0.69 15.86 9.94
N ILE A 448 -0.25 16.61 9.37
CA ILE A 448 -0.61 16.55 7.95
C ILE A 448 -0.59 17.94 7.32
N LEU A 449 -1.48 18.83 7.79
CA LEU A 449 -1.78 20.13 7.20
C LEU A 449 -1.33 21.26 8.15
N PRO A 450 -0.34 22.07 7.74
CA PRO A 450 0.09 23.23 8.50
C PRO A 450 -1.07 24.16 8.85
N GLY A 451 -1.14 24.57 10.12
CA GLY A 451 -2.19 25.44 10.65
C GLY A 451 -3.53 24.76 10.95
N ILE A 452 -3.71 23.48 10.60
CA ILE A 452 -4.97 22.74 10.81
C ILE A 452 -4.74 21.53 11.72
N TYR A 453 -3.87 20.60 11.30
CA TYR A 453 -3.64 19.33 11.97
C TYR A 453 -2.24 18.78 11.69
#